data_AF-A0A2P8QKD7-F1
#
_entry.id   AF-A0A2P8QKD7-F1
#
_cell.length_a   1.000
_cell.length_b   1.000
_cell.length_c   1.000
_cell.angle_alpha   90.00
_cell.angle_beta   90.00
_cell.angle_gamma   90.00
#
_symmetry.space_group_name_H-M   'P 1'
#
loop_
_entity.id
_entity.type
_entity.pdbx_description
1 polymer ?
#
loop_
_entity_poly.entity_id
_entity_poly.type
_entity_poly.pdbx_seq_one_letter_code
_entity_poly.pdbx_strand_id
1 'polypeptide(L)'
;MVLPSHIYPEAQNLPKQTEIAKVCVYGLSILSAATFLFLPLFNLLHPSPWQRWMGVVHGSAAILATVVAVYTGHLAFPLLRGASKILPQLRTLTFWTTVLALLSIVSGNWAYMRYRAPIGGARAWLQSNSPLVHNVFMEYHEFTVLFTVPLGTACAWILWRYGDSIVDKKNVPVLAATSIALMAIMFFALGGLVTGIGIAKIHSL
;
A
#
# COMPACT_ATOMS: atom_id res chain seq x y z
N MET A 1 38.11 4.81 7.75
CA MET A 1 38.98 5.22 6.63
C MET A 1 38.39 6.48 6.04
N VAL A 2 38.89 7.64 6.43
CA VAL A 2 38.42 8.96 5.97
C VAL A 2 39.12 9.22 4.65
N LEU A 3 38.36 9.36 3.56
CA LEU A 3 38.95 9.68 2.26
C LEU A 3 39.49 11.12 2.30
N PRO A 4 40.72 11.36 1.79
CA PRO A 4 41.34 12.68 1.83
C PRO A 4 40.53 13.69 1.01
N SER A 5 40.21 14.82 1.63
CA SER A 5 39.32 15.88 1.13
C SER A 5 39.87 16.69 -0.06
N HIS A 6 41.05 16.32 -0.56
CA HIS A 6 41.77 17.05 -1.61
C HIS A 6 41.46 16.55 -3.02
N ILE A 7 40.71 15.44 -3.15
CA ILE A 7 40.48 14.77 -4.44
C ILE A 7 39.24 15.32 -5.18
N TYR A 8 38.34 16.04 -4.50
CA TYR A 8 37.14 16.63 -5.12
C TYR A 8 36.83 18.04 -4.58
N PRO A 9 37.55 19.09 -5.01
CA PRO A 9 37.29 20.47 -4.57
C PRO A 9 35.91 21.00 -4.99
N GLU A 10 35.27 20.40 -6.01
CA GLU A 10 33.92 20.79 -6.47
C GLU A 10 32.80 20.37 -5.51
N ALA A 11 33.00 19.34 -4.67
CA ALA A 11 31.97 18.90 -3.72
C ALA A 11 31.76 19.88 -2.56
N GLN A 12 32.75 20.75 -2.29
CA GLN A 12 32.68 21.79 -1.25
C GLN A 12 32.06 23.10 -1.74
N ASN A 13 31.83 23.25 -3.04
CA ASN A 13 31.27 24.46 -3.67
C ASN A 13 30.07 24.12 -4.57
N LEU A 14 29.13 23.31 -4.07
CA LEU A 14 27.84 23.21 -4.75
C LEU A 14 27.21 24.62 -4.78
N PRO A 15 26.83 25.16 -5.95
CA PRO A 15 26.20 26.47 -6.02
C PRO A 15 25.00 26.52 -5.06
N LYS A 16 24.79 27.65 -4.38
CA LYS A 16 23.61 27.89 -3.52
C LYS A 16 22.28 27.46 -4.17
N GLN A 17 22.22 27.52 -5.50
CA GLN A 17 21.12 27.02 -6.32
C GLN A 17 20.87 25.51 -6.17
N THR A 18 21.89 24.68 -6.05
CA THR A 18 21.78 23.24 -5.85
C THR A 18 21.30 22.90 -4.44
N GLU A 19 21.64 23.70 -3.43
CA GLU A 19 21.08 23.58 -2.08
C GLU A 19 19.61 23.99 -2.04
N ILE A 20 19.26 25.11 -2.67
CA ILE A 20 17.86 25.56 -2.82
C ILE A 20 17.04 24.48 -3.55
N ALA A 21 17.55 23.92 -4.65
CA ALA A 21 16.88 22.86 -5.39
C ALA A 21 16.62 21.62 -4.51
N LYS A 22 17.60 21.19 -3.71
CA LYS A 22 17.42 20.08 -2.75
C LYS A 22 16.32 20.39 -1.75
N VAL A 23 16.32 21.58 -1.15
CA VAL A 23 15.28 22.01 -0.20
C VAL A 23 13.90 22.01 -0.87
N CYS A 24 13.79 22.55 -2.10
CA CYS A 24 12.53 22.55 -2.85
C CYS A 24 12.04 21.13 -3.15
N VAL A 25 12.92 20.22 -3.57
CA VAL A 25 12.56 18.82 -3.86
C VAL A 25 12.10 18.08 -2.61
N TYR A 26 12.82 18.23 -1.48
CA TYR A 26 12.41 17.61 -0.22
C TYR A 26 11.11 18.22 0.31
N GLY A 27 10.99 19.55 0.28
CA GLY A 27 9.78 20.25 0.68
C GLY A 27 8.56 19.79 -0.12
N LEU A 28 8.68 19.75 -1.46
CA LEU A 28 7.59 19.29 -2.33
C LEU A 28 7.24 17.81 -2.10
N SER A 29 8.25 16.97 -1.87
CA SER A 29 8.06 15.55 -1.59
C SER A 29 7.32 15.32 -0.26
N ILE A 30 7.68 16.05 0.79
CA ILE A 30 7.00 16.02 2.09
C ILE A 30 5.57 16.52 1.96
N LEU A 31 5.36 17.65 1.29
CA LEU A 31 4.01 18.21 1.07
C LEU A 31 3.13 17.26 0.25
N SER A 32 3.68 16.62 -0.78
CA SER A 32 2.96 15.64 -1.59
C SER A 32 2.60 14.39 -0.77
N ALA A 33 3.54 13.87 0.02
CA ALA A 33 3.28 12.73 0.92
C ALA A 33 2.22 13.09 1.98
N ALA A 34 2.32 14.27 2.59
CA ALA A 34 1.33 14.75 3.55
C ALA A 34 -0.06 14.87 2.90
N THR A 35 -0.14 15.52 1.74
CA THR A 35 -1.40 15.67 1.00
C THR A 35 -2.02 14.31 0.71
N PHE A 36 -1.22 13.35 0.24
CA PHE A 36 -1.67 11.98 -0.02
C PHE A 36 -2.17 11.27 1.25
N LEU A 37 -1.42 11.32 2.35
CA LEU A 37 -1.80 10.68 3.62
C LEU A 37 -3.05 11.29 4.27
N PHE A 38 -3.29 12.59 4.04
CA PHE A 38 -4.45 13.31 4.58
C PHE A 38 -5.67 13.33 3.64
N LEU A 39 -5.59 12.73 2.44
CA LEU A 39 -6.74 12.60 1.53
C LEU A 39 -8.03 12.10 2.22
N PRO A 40 -8.00 11.11 3.14
CA PRO A 40 -9.22 10.60 3.77
C PRO A 40 -9.92 11.65 4.65
N LEU A 41 -9.19 12.64 5.17
CA LEU A 41 -9.76 13.67 6.05
C LEU A 41 -10.71 14.61 5.31
N PHE A 42 -10.63 14.70 3.97
CA PHE A 42 -11.62 15.44 3.19
C PHE A 42 -13.04 14.87 3.36
N ASN A 43 -13.19 13.59 3.74
CA ASN A 43 -14.48 13.01 4.04
C ASN A 43 -15.16 13.65 5.26
N LEU A 44 -14.44 14.34 6.14
CA LEU A 44 -15.04 15.10 7.26
C LEU A 44 -16.00 16.19 6.78
N LEU A 45 -15.84 16.65 5.53
CA LEU A 45 -16.71 17.66 4.91
C LEU A 45 -18.00 17.06 4.33
N HIS A 46 -18.13 15.74 4.27
CA HIS A 46 -19.27 15.08 3.65
C HIS A 46 -20.58 15.38 4.42
N PRO A 47 -21.75 15.66 3.80
CA PRO A 47 -22.97 15.98 4.55
C PRO A 47 -23.50 14.83 5.43
N SER A 48 -23.39 13.58 4.95
CA SER A 48 -23.81 12.38 5.70
C SER A 48 -22.82 12.00 6.82
N PRO A 49 -23.26 11.91 8.09
CA PRO A 49 -22.41 11.49 9.22
C PRO A 49 -21.80 10.10 9.04
N TRP A 50 -22.54 9.18 8.42
CA TRP A 50 -22.04 7.84 8.12
C TRP A 50 -20.87 7.88 7.14
N GLN A 51 -21.03 8.58 6.01
CA GLN A 51 -19.99 8.68 5.00
C GLN A 51 -18.78 9.47 5.50
N ARG A 52 -18.95 10.44 6.41
CA ARG A 52 -17.82 11.10 7.08
C ARG A 52 -16.91 10.09 7.78
N TRP A 53 -17.47 9.34 8.72
CA TRP A 53 -16.68 8.43 9.54
C TRP A 53 -16.19 7.22 8.78
N MET A 54 -17.05 6.62 7.95
CA MET A 54 -16.66 5.50 7.10
C MET A 54 -15.53 5.91 6.14
N GLY A 55 -15.68 7.04 5.45
CA GLY A 55 -14.69 7.52 4.48
C GLY A 55 -13.34 7.87 5.13
N VAL A 56 -13.36 8.47 6.33
CA VAL A 56 -12.13 8.71 7.10
C VAL A 56 -11.49 7.39 7.53
N VAL A 57 -12.24 6.52 8.21
CA VAL A 57 -11.70 5.27 8.79
C VAL A 57 -11.21 4.33 7.71
N HIS A 58 -12.04 4.03 6.71
CA HIS A 58 -11.66 3.14 5.63
C HIS A 58 -10.59 3.76 4.73
N GLY A 59 -10.73 5.04 4.37
CA GLY A 59 -9.73 5.73 3.54
C GLY A 59 -8.35 5.77 4.21
N SER A 60 -8.29 6.06 5.52
CA SER A 60 -7.03 6.02 6.27
C SER A 60 -6.47 4.61 6.37
N ALA A 61 -7.30 3.59 6.65
CA ALA A 61 -6.86 2.20 6.68
C ALA A 61 -6.32 1.74 5.32
N ALA A 62 -7.00 2.07 4.23
CA ALA A 62 -6.61 1.71 2.87
C ALA A 62 -5.29 2.39 2.48
N ILE A 63 -5.14 3.70 2.70
CA ILE A 63 -3.90 4.41 2.38
C ILE A 63 -2.72 3.90 3.20
N LEU A 64 -2.90 3.70 4.52
CA LEU A 64 -1.83 3.15 5.37
C LEU A 64 -1.46 1.73 4.96
N ALA A 65 -2.46 0.88 4.69
CA ALA A 65 -2.22 -0.48 4.19
C ALA A 65 -1.42 -0.46 2.89
N THR A 66 -1.80 0.38 1.92
CA THR A 66 -1.09 0.49 0.64
C THR A 66 0.33 1.02 0.82
N VAL A 67 0.56 2.08 1.60
CA VAL A 67 1.92 2.61 1.81
C VAL A 67 2.85 1.56 2.40
N VAL A 68 2.40 0.88 3.47
CA VAL A 68 3.22 -0.14 4.12
C VAL A 68 3.39 -1.35 3.21
N ALA A 69 2.33 -1.84 2.55
CA ALA A 69 2.41 -2.96 1.62
C ALA A 69 3.35 -2.70 0.44
N VAL A 70 3.29 -1.49 -0.14
CA VAL A 70 4.18 -1.08 -1.24
C VAL A 70 5.61 -1.06 -0.78
N TYR A 71 5.90 -0.48 0.40
CA TYR A 71 7.25 -0.48 0.93
C TYR A 71 7.76 -1.89 1.25
N THR A 72 6.94 -2.73 1.87
CA THR A 72 7.23 -4.15 2.12
C THR A 72 7.55 -4.90 0.83
N GLY A 73 6.73 -4.74 -0.21
CA GLY A 73 6.96 -5.37 -1.51
C GLY A 73 8.18 -4.82 -2.24
N HIS A 74 8.51 -3.53 -2.10
CA HIS A 74 9.76 -2.97 -2.62
C HIS A 74 11.00 -3.60 -1.97
N LEU A 75 10.94 -3.96 -0.69
CA LEU A 75 12.03 -4.66 -0.01
C LEU A 75 12.19 -6.12 -0.48
N ALA A 76 11.25 -6.67 -1.26
CA ALA A 76 11.40 -7.98 -1.88
C ALA A 76 12.51 -8.00 -2.95
N PHE A 77 12.76 -6.87 -3.65
CA PHE A 77 13.82 -6.78 -4.65
C PHE A 77 15.23 -6.99 -4.06
N PRO A 78 15.64 -6.28 -2.98
CA PRO A 78 16.91 -6.60 -2.33
C PRO A 78 16.90 -7.97 -1.63
N LEU A 79 15.75 -8.46 -1.14
CA LEU A 79 15.66 -9.81 -0.59
C LEU A 79 16.00 -10.89 -1.63
N LEU A 80 15.45 -10.78 -2.85
CA LEU A 80 15.77 -11.68 -3.98
C LEU A 80 17.26 -11.70 -4.32
N ARG A 81 17.96 -10.60 -4.08
CA ARG A 81 19.41 -10.48 -4.27
C ARG A 81 20.21 -11.03 -3.08
N GLY A 82 19.55 -11.63 -2.08
CA GLY A 82 20.18 -12.24 -0.91
C GLY A 82 20.59 -11.24 0.18
N ALA A 83 20.06 -10.01 0.17
CA ALA A 83 20.37 -9.04 1.22
C ALA A 83 19.74 -9.47 2.55
N SER A 84 20.52 -10.06 3.46
CA SER A 84 20.02 -10.53 4.77
C SER A 84 19.78 -9.40 5.79
N LYS A 85 20.46 -8.27 5.65
CA LYS A 85 20.38 -7.13 6.59
C LYS A 85 18.97 -6.54 6.74
N ILE A 86 18.12 -6.70 5.73
CA ILE A 86 16.74 -6.19 5.73
C ILE A 86 15.74 -7.14 6.40
N LEU A 87 16.13 -8.38 6.73
CA LEU A 87 15.21 -9.41 7.21
C LEU A 87 14.46 -9.05 8.50
N PRO A 88 15.08 -8.45 9.54
CA PRO A 88 14.35 -8.03 10.74
C PRO A 88 13.27 -6.98 10.43
N GLN A 89 13.61 -6.03 9.56
CA GLN A 89 12.68 -5.00 9.09
C GLN A 89 11.55 -5.64 8.27
N LEU A 90 11.89 -6.57 7.37
CA LEU A 90 10.91 -7.23 6.50
C LEU A 90 9.91 -8.07 7.30
N ARG A 91 10.34 -8.76 8.36
CA ARG A 91 9.44 -9.49 9.28
C ARG A 91 8.43 -8.54 9.94
N THR A 92 8.92 -7.42 10.45
CA THR A 92 8.09 -6.40 11.11
C THR A 92 7.11 -5.77 10.14
N LEU A 93 7.60 -5.36 8.97
CA LEU A 93 6.77 -4.74 7.94
C LEU A 93 5.75 -5.71 7.36
N THR A 94 6.10 -6.97 7.10
CA THR A 94 5.14 -7.98 6.60
C THR A 94 4.03 -8.27 7.61
N PHE A 95 4.36 -8.30 8.90
CA PHE A 95 3.36 -8.39 9.97
C PHE A 95 2.40 -7.20 9.92
N TRP A 96 2.92 -5.97 9.92
CA TRP A 96 2.08 -4.77 9.87
C TRP A 96 1.30 -4.63 8.56
N THR A 97 1.88 -5.01 7.43
CA THR A 97 1.18 -5.09 6.14
C THR A 97 -0.05 -6.00 6.26
N THR A 98 0.10 -7.17 6.88
CA THR A 98 -1.01 -8.12 7.07
C THR A 98 -2.10 -7.55 7.99
N VAL A 99 -1.70 -6.94 9.11
CA VAL A 99 -2.65 -6.33 10.06
C VAL A 99 -3.41 -5.16 9.42
N LEU A 100 -2.70 -4.26 8.74
CA LEU A 100 -3.31 -3.11 8.08
C LEU A 100 -4.20 -3.54 6.90
N ALA A 101 -3.80 -4.56 6.14
CA ALA A 101 -4.64 -5.16 5.11
C ALA A 101 -5.94 -5.71 5.69
N LEU A 102 -5.88 -6.43 6.82
CA LEU A 102 -7.06 -6.91 7.51
C LEU A 102 -7.97 -5.77 7.97
N LEU A 103 -7.41 -4.72 8.58
CA LEU A 103 -8.18 -3.54 9.00
C LEU A 103 -8.82 -2.81 7.81
N SER A 104 -8.11 -2.71 6.69
CA SER A 104 -8.63 -2.16 5.44
C SER A 104 -9.78 -3.00 4.89
N ILE A 105 -9.68 -4.33 4.91
CA ILE A 105 -10.75 -5.23 4.46
C ILE A 105 -11.97 -5.18 5.38
N VAL A 106 -11.76 -5.15 6.70
CA VAL A 106 -12.86 -5.07 7.67
C VAL A 106 -13.61 -3.74 7.51
N SER A 107 -12.89 -2.62 7.42
CA SER A 107 -13.50 -1.30 7.16
C SER A 107 -14.08 -1.18 5.75
N GLY A 108 -13.51 -1.87 4.76
CA GLY A 108 -14.04 -1.93 3.40
C GLY A 108 -15.36 -2.69 3.34
N ASN A 109 -15.50 -3.79 4.09
CA ASN A 109 -16.78 -4.49 4.23
C ASN A 109 -17.85 -3.62 4.92
N TRP A 110 -17.43 -2.73 5.82
CA TRP A 110 -18.33 -1.74 6.41
C TRP A 110 -18.85 -0.75 5.36
N ALA A 111 -17.98 -0.24 4.49
CA ALA A 111 -18.37 0.58 3.33
C ALA A 111 -19.27 -0.20 2.36
N TYR A 112 -18.96 -1.48 2.15
CA TYR A 112 -19.68 -2.38 1.24
C TYR A 112 -21.14 -2.59 1.62
N MET A 113 -21.50 -2.45 2.91
CA MET A 113 -22.90 -2.48 3.33
C MET A 113 -23.75 -1.39 2.65
N ARG A 114 -23.19 -0.18 2.49
CA ARG A 114 -23.88 0.92 1.80
C ARG A 114 -23.98 0.67 0.30
N TYR A 115 -22.92 0.13 -0.29
CA TYR A 115 -22.89 -0.28 -1.69
C TYR A 115 -24.02 -1.28 -2.01
N ARG A 116 -24.23 -2.28 -1.13
CA ARG A 116 -25.27 -3.31 -1.26
C ARG A 116 -26.65 -2.92 -0.70
N ALA A 117 -26.85 -1.67 -0.29
CA ALA A 117 -28.13 -1.24 0.26
C ALA A 117 -29.27 -1.50 -0.76
N PRO A 118 -30.40 -2.08 -0.34
CA PRO A 118 -31.49 -2.47 -1.25
C PRO A 118 -32.16 -1.27 -1.93
N ILE A 119 -32.14 -0.10 -1.26
CA ILE A 119 -32.67 1.15 -1.78
C ILE A 119 -31.52 2.16 -1.87
N GLY A 120 -31.35 2.76 -3.05
CA GLY A 120 -30.33 3.79 -3.28
C GLY A 120 -28.89 3.30 -3.13
N GLY A 121 -28.64 1.98 -3.17
CA GLY A 121 -27.30 1.39 -3.20
C GLY A 121 -26.62 1.56 -4.55
N ALA A 122 -25.32 1.85 -4.52
CA ALA A 122 -24.49 1.98 -5.71
C ALA A 122 -24.50 0.70 -6.58
N ARG A 123 -24.65 -0.48 -5.97
CA ARG A 123 -24.73 -1.76 -6.69
C ARG A 123 -25.92 -1.83 -7.64
N ALA A 124 -27.12 -1.54 -7.15
CA ALA A 124 -28.34 -1.62 -7.95
C ALA A 124 -28.27 -0.65 -9.13
N TRP A 125 -27.78 0.56 -8.89
CA TRP A 125 -27.56 1.56 -9.93
C TRP A 125 -26.53 1.11 -10.97
N LEU A 126 -25.40 0.52 -10.55
CA LEU A 126 -24.39 -0.01 -11.47
C LEU A 126 -24.92 -1.18 -12.29
N GLN A 127 -25.68 -2.09 -11.69
CA GLN A 127 -26.28 -3.20 -12.42
C GLN A 127 -27.29 -2.74 -13.47
N SER A 128 -27.98 -1.61 -13.26
CA SER A 128 -28.92 -1.07 -14.25
C SER A 128 -28.27 -0.17 -15.30
N ASN A 129 -27.18 0.54 -14.98
CA ASN A 129 -26.60 1.57 -15.85
C ASN A 129 -25.24 1.19 -16.44
N SER A 130 -24.45 0.37 -15.75
CA SER A 130 -23.11 -0.04 -16.20
C SER A 130 -22.74 -1.45 -15.71
N PRO A 131 -23.38 -2.51 -16.26
CA PRO A 131 -23.19 -3.89 -15.79
C PRO A 131 -21.74 -4.38 -15.87
N LEU A 132 -20.97 -3.92 -16.86
CA LEU A 132 -19.56 -4.28 -17.00
C LEU A 132 -18.70 -3.70 -15.86
N VAL A 133 -19.00 -2.49 -15.39
CA VAL A 133 -18.31 -1.91 -14.23
C VAL A 133 -18.61 -2.72 -12.96
N HIS A 134 -19.85 -3.21 -12.80
CA HIS A 134 -20.16 -4.13 -11.72
C HIS A 134 -19.42 -5.48 -11.86
N ASN A 135 -19.64 -6.19 -12.96
CA ASN A 135 -19.21 -7.58 -13.08
C ASN A 135 -17.69 -7.74 -13.28
N VAL A 136 -16.99 -6.72 -13.77
CA VAL A 136 -15.54 -6.80 -14.00
C VAL A 136 -14.79 -6.00 -12.95
N PHE A 137 -15.09 -4.71 -12.83
CA PHE A 137 -14.26 -3.81 -12.03
C PHE A 137 -14.52 -3.94 -10.52
N MET A 138 -15.79 -4.04 -10.10
CA MET A 138 -16.12 -4.25 -8.69
C MET A 138 -15.69 -5.65 -8.22
N GLU A 139 -15.98 -6.69 -9.01
CA GLU A 139 -15.52 -8.05 -8.69
C GLU A 139 -14.00 -8.12 -8.62
N TYR A 140 -13.28 -7.54 -9.58
CA TYR A 140 -11.82 -7.45 -9.53
C TYR A 140 -11.35 -6.76 -8.25
N HIS A 141 -11.92 -5.62 -7.88
CA HIS A 141 -11.56 -4.90 -6.66
C HIS A 141 -11.77 -5.78 -5.42
N GLU A 142 -12.97 -6.35 -5.28
CA GLU A 142 -13.36 -7.18 -4.15
C GLU A 142 -12.46 -8.41 -4.00
N PHE A 143 -12.14 -9.11 -5.10
CA PHE A 143 -11.32 -10.32 -5.04
C PHE A 143 -9.83 -10.03 -4.86
N THR A 144 -9.28 -9.03 -5.55
CA THR A 144 -7.82 -8.81 -5.54
C THR A 144 -7.30 -8.33 -4.20
N VAL A 145 -8.02 -7.44 -3.52
CA VAL A 145 -7.61 -6.99 -2.18
C VAL A 145 -7.65 -8.10 -1.14
N LEU A 146 -8.54 -9.10 -1.28
CA LEU A 146 -8.59 -10.24 -0.35
C LEU A 146 -7.33 -11.09 -0.35
N PHE A 147 -6.59 -11.17 -1.46
CA PHE A 147 -5.33 -11.93 -1.52
C PHE A 147 -4.21 -11.36 -0.65
N THR A 148 -4.29 -10.09 -0.26
CA THR A 148 -3.24 -9.46 0.55
C THR A 148 -3.08 -10.11 1.94
N VAL A 149 -4.18 -10.55 2.56
CA VAL A 149 -4.16 -11.19 3.89
C VAL A 149 -3.59 -12.61 3.87
N PRO A 150 -4.06 -13.57 3.05
CA PRO A 150 -3.48 -14.91 3.02
C PRO A 150 -2.01 -14.89 2.56
N LEU A 151 -1.67 -14.07 1.56
CA LEU A 151 -0.28 -13.91 1.13
C LEU A 151 0.58 -13.28 2.23
N GLY A 152 0.11 -12.19 2.85
CA GLY A 152 0.82 -11.53 3.95
C GLY A 152 1.04 -12.45 5.13
N THR A 153 0.03 -13.23 5.52
CA THR A 153 0.11 -14.21 6.60
C THR A 153 1.13 -15.30 6.27
N ALA A 154 1.10 -15.86 5.06
CA ALA A 154 2.05 -16.86 4.62
C ALA A 154 3.48 -16.30 4.61
N CYS A 155 3.70 -15.12 4.03
CA CYS A 155 5.00 -14.46 4.01
C CYS A 155 5.51 -14.16 5.43
N ALA A 156 4.66 -13.64 6.32
CA ALA A 156 5.02 -13.38 7.70
C ALA A 156 5.47 -14.68 8.38
N TRP A 157 4.68 -15.76 8.26
CA TRP A 157 5.03 -17.05 8.83
C TRP A 157 6.36 -17.57 8.28
N ILE A 158 6.57 -17.55 6.95
CA ILE A 158 7.81 -18.03 6.33
C ILE A 158 9.03 -17.22 6.82
N LEU A 159 8.93 -15.89 6.80
CA LEU A 159 10.03 -14.99 7.21
C LEU A 159 10.42 -15.17 8.68
N TRP A 160 9.45 -15.48 9.55
CA TRP A 160 9.70 -15.81 10.94
C TRP A 160 10.23 -17.24 11.13
N ARG A 161 9.67 -18.21 10.40
CA ARG A 161 10.02 -19.64 10.51
C ARG A 161 11.44 -19.93 10.02
N TYR A 162 11.84 -19.32 8.91
CA TYR A 162 13.17 -19.50 8.33
C TYR A 162 14.18 -18.50 8.91
N GLY A 163 13.72 -17.36 9.43
CA GLY A 163 14.60 -16.36 10.01
C GLY A 163 15.66 -15.90 9.01
N ASP A 164 16.92 -15.91 9.45
CA ASP A 164 18.05 -15.51 8.59
C ASP A 164 18.46 -16.62 7.62
N SER A 165 18.11 -17.88 7.90
CA SER A 165 18.45 -19.01 7.02
C SER A 165 17.72 -18.99 5.68
N ILE A 166 16.72 -18.12 5.49
CA ILE A 166 15.98 -18.02 4.22
C ILE A 166 16.91 -17.67 3.03
N VAL A 167 18.03 -17.00 3.28
CA VAL A 167 19.02 -16.66 2.23
C VAL A 167 20.03 -17.79 1.95
N ASP A 168 19.98 -18.90 2.70
CA ASP A 168 20.86 -20.04 2.46
C ASP A 168 20.58 -20.67 1.09
N LYS A 169 21.62 -21.20 0.43
CA LYS A 169 21.50 -21.84 -0.90
C LYS A 169 20.44 -22.94 -0.97
N LYS A 170 20.21 -23.68 0.12
CA LYS A 170 19.19 -24.73 0.22
C LYS A 170 17.76 -24.20 0.21
N ASN A 171 17.56 -22.92 0.53
CA ASN A 171 16.25 -22.28 0.69
C ASN A 171 15.90 -21.34 -0.48
N VAL A 172 16.68 -21.33 -1.57
CA VAL A 172 16.45 -20.47 -2.74
C VAL A 172 15.01 -20.53 -3.27
N PRO A 173 14.34 -21.71 -3.39
CA PRO A 173 12.94 -21.74 -3.83
C PRO A 173 12.00 -21.01 -2.86
N VAL A 174 12.23 -21.14 -1.55
CA VAL A 174 11.43 -20.48 -0.51
C VAL A 174 11.67 -18.97 -0.54
N LEU A 175 12.92 -18.53 -0.69
CA LEU A 175 13.29 -17.13 -0.85
C LEU A 175 12.60 -16.50 -2.07
N ALA A 176 12.66 -17.18 -3.21
CA ALA A 176 12.06 -16.73 -4.46
C ALA A 176 10.54 -16.63 -4.35
N ALA A 177 9.87 -17.69 -3.87
CA ALA A 177 8.43 -17.71 -3.68
C ALA A 177 7.95 -16.63 -2.70
N THR A 178 8.65 -16.47 -1.56
CA THR A 178 8.33 -15.43 -0.57
C THR A 178 8.45 -14.05 -1.18
N SER A 179 9.49 -13.79 -1.96
CA SER A 179 9.71 -12.49 -2.57
C SER A 179 8.68 -12.19 -3.67
N ILE A 180 8.31 -13.18 -4.48
CA ILE A 180 7.24 -13.05 -5.48
C ILE A 180 5.92 -12.74 -4.79
N ALA A 181 5.60 -13.42 -3.69
CA ALA A 181 4.40 -13.16 -2.91
C ALA A 181 4.41 -11.74 -2.30
N LEU A 182 5.54 -11.25 -1.79
CA LEU A 182 5.67 -9.86 -1.31
C LEU A 182 5.47 -8.83 -2.44
N MET A 183 5.98 -9.09 -3.65
CA MET A 183 5.71 -8.25 -4.83
C MET A 183 4.24 -8.30 -5.26
N ALA A 184 3.60 -9.47 -5.16
CA ALA A 184 2.17 -9.62 -5.44
C ALA A 184 1.31 -8.85 -4.42
N ILE A 185 1.67 -8.85 -3.13
CA ILE A 185 1.02 -8.02 -2.10
C ILE A 185 1.08 -6.54 -2.49
N MET A 186 2.25 -6.05 -2.92
CA MET A 186 2.39 -4.68 -3.42
C MET A 186 1.48 -4.41 -4.62
N PHE A 187 1.45 -5.32 -5.60
CA PHE A 187 0.58 -5.19 -6.78
C PHE A 187 -0.90 -5.11 -6.39
N PHE A 188 -1.38 -6.02 -5.56
CA PHE A 188 -2.78 -6.04 -5.12
C PHE A 188 -3.14 -4.84 -4.24
N ALA A 189 -2.23 -4.38 -3.37
CA ALA A 189 -2.47 -3.20 -2.53
C ALA A 189 -2.54 -1.89 -3.36
N LEU A 190 -1.71 -1.76 -4.40
CA LEU A 190 -1.80 -0.63 -5.34
C LEU A 190 -3.06 -0.72 -6.20
N GLY A 191 -3.34 -1.89 -6.77
CA GLY A 191 -4.55 -2.14 -7.54
C GLY A 191 -5.81 -1.83 -6.73
N GLY A 192 -5.86 -2.30 -5.49
CA GLY A 192 -6.94 -2.03 -4.53
C GLY A 192 -7.14 -0.53 -4.26
N LEU A 193 -6.07 0.22 -4.02
CA LEU A 193 -6.17 1.67 -3.82
C LEU A 193 -6.70 2.40 -5.06
N VAL A 194 -6.11 2.12 -6.23
CA VAL A 194 -6.47 2.79 -7.50
C VAL A 194 -7.93 2.50 -7.85
N THR A 195 -8.33 1.24 -7.77
CA THR A 195 -9.70 0.83 -8.04
C THR A 195 -10.67 1.38 -7.00
N GLY A 196 -10.32 1.34 -5.70
CA GLY A 196 -11.14 1.88 -4.61
C GLY A 196 -11.42 3.39 -4.74
N ILE A 197 -10.42 4.19 -5.14
CA ILE A 197 -10.61 5.62 -5.43
C ILE A 197 -11.57 5.81 -6.61
N GLY A 198 -11.51 4.94 -7.63
CA GLY A 198 -12.44 4.94 -8.74
C GLY A 198 -13.88 4.65 -8.28
N ILE A 199 -14.06 3.61 -7.46
CA ILE A 199 -15.35 3.17 -6.93
C ILE A 199 -15.99 4.25 -6.06
N ALA A 200 -15.21 4.92 -5.21
CA ALA A 200 -15.69 5.99 -4.34
C ALA A 200 -16.29 7.19 -5.09
N LYS A 201 -16.07 7.31 -6.41
CA LYS A 201 -16.66 8.35 -7.25
C LYS A 201 -17.97 7.92 -7.93
N ILE A 202 -18.35 6.65 -7.80
CA ILE A 202 -19.52 6.09 -8.46
C ILE A 202 -20.73 6.22 -7.54
N HIS A 203 -21.74 6.95 -8.01
CA HIS A 203 -23.09 7.10 -7.48
C HIS A 203 -23.32 6.59 -6.04
N SER A 204 -23.34 7.51 -5.07
CA SER A 204 -23.81 7.31 -3.69
C SER A 204 -23.01 6.35 -2.80
N LEU A 205 -21.72 6.14 -3.10
CA LEU A 205 -20.74 5.68 -2.11
C LEU A 205 -20.06 6.86 -1.41
#